data_AF-A0AAE6R8B5-F1
#
_entry.id   AF-A0AAE6R8B5-F1
#
_cell.length_a   1.000
_cell.length_b   1.000
_cell.length_c   1.000
_cell.angle_alpha   90.00
_cell.angle_beta   90.00
_cell.angle_gamma   90.00
#
_symmetry.space_group_name_H-M   'P 1'
#
loop_
_entity.id
_entity.type
_entity.pdbx_description
1 polymer ?
#
loop_
_entity_poly.entity_id
_entity_poly.type
_entity_poly.pdbx_seq_one_letter_code
_entity_poly.pdbx_strand_id
1 'polypeptide(L)'
;MEEVLRDDGRLKLYLDGMYGNEPNKWSKNLTGVERLRVITNYFTRMRFCTAEGKLDLKSKEGLGTAPKGYKPWFAHKDRRSRHVKIIFGHWAALEGRADAPGVIALDTGCVWGGAMTLYNVDSGEYHRCDCADDGTLRQPTQPTTLNDHT
;
A
#
# COMPACT_ATOMS: atom_id res chain seq x y z
N MET A 1 9.81 -14.05 11.59
CA MET A 1 9.24 -12.68 11.60
C MET A 1 8.30 -12.56 12.77
N GLU A 2 7.18 -13.29 12.79
CA GLU A 2 6.25 -13.33 13.92
C GLU A 2 6.94 -13.63 15.26
N GLU A 3 7.80 -14.65 15.31
CA GLU A 3 8.58 -14.96 16.53
C GLU A 3 9.44 -13.80 17.02
N VAL A 4 10.03 -13.02 16.10
CA VAL A 4 10.88 -11.86 16.46
C VAL A 4 10.04 -10.69 16.93
N LEU A 5 8.85 -10.50 16.36
CA LEU A 5 7.91 -9.45 16.76
C LEU A 5 7.27 -9.74 18.13
N ARG A 6 7.26 -11.01 18.58
CA ARG A 6 6.73 -11.44 19.88
C ARG A 6 7.80 -11.61 20.97
N ASP A 7 9.07 -11.43 20.63
CA ASP A 7 10.20 -11.63 21.55
C ASP A 7 10.84 -10.28 21.89
N ASP A 8 10.59 -9.80 23.11
CA ASP A 8 11.10 -8.52 23.61
C ASP A 8 12.63 -8.43 23.57
N GLY A 9 13.34 -9.55 23.75
CA GLY A 9 14.79 -9.61 23.69
C GLY A 9 15.36 -9.42 22.28
N ARG A 10 14.57 -9.75 21.25
CA ARG A 10 14.96 -9.62 19.83
C ARG A 10 14.37 -8.39 19.16
N LEU A 11 13.29 -7.84 19.71
CA LEU A 11 12.54 -6.73 19.12
C LEU A 11 13.43 -5.51 18.90
N LYS A 12 14.23 -5.11 19.90
CA LYS A 12 15.11 -3.94 19.79
C LYS A 12 16.09 -4.07 18.62
N LEU A 13 16.81 -5.20 18.54
CA LEU A 13 17.76 -5.46 17.46
C LEU A 13 17.08 -5.48 16.08
N TYR A 14 15.87 -6.03 16.01
CA TYR A 14 15.09 -5.99 14.78
C TYR A 14 14.69 -4.56 14.39
N LEU A 15 14.16 -3.75 15.32
CA LEU A 15 13.74 -2.37 15.04
C LEU A 15 14.94 -1.48 14.66
N ASP A 16 16.08 -1.65 15.31
CA ASP A 16 17.33 -0.96 14.94
C ASP A 16 17.78 -1.36 13.53
N GLY A 17 17.56 -2.62 13.15
CA GLY A 17 17.96 -3.21 11.89
C GLY A 17 16.95 -3.11 10.75
N MET A 18 15.68 -2.79 11.01
CA MET A 18 14.60 -2.89 10.01
C MET A 18 14.64 -1.77 8.97
N TYR A 19 15.31 -0.66 9.27
CA TYR A 19 15.46 0.45 8.33
C TYR A 19 16.57 0.15 7.32
N GLY A 20 16.30 0.46 6.06
CA GLY A 20 17.24 0.28 4.96
C GLY A 20 16.55 -0.18 3.68
N ASN A 21 17.25 0.00 2.56
CA ASN A 21 16.77 -0.40 1.24
C ASN A 21 17.39 -1.70 0.72
N GLU A 22 18.43 -2.21 1.38
CA GLU A 22 19.08 -3.47 1.02
C GLU A 22 18.99 -4.50 2.16
N PRO A 23 18.77 -5.78 1.86
CA PRO A 23 18.58 -6.32 0.50
C PRO A 23 17.20 -5.97 -0.08
N ASN A 24 17.15 -5.68 -1.38
CA ASN A 24 15.91 -5.37 -2.12
C ASN A 24 15.30 -6.58 -2.86
N LYS A 25 15.88 -7.78 -2.72
CA LYS A 25 15.36 -9.00 -3.34
C LYS A 25 15.44 -10.16 -2.35
N TRP A 26 14.36 -10.93 -2.28
CA TRP A 26 14.33 -12.14 -1.48
C TRP A 26 15.35 -13.19 -1.95
N SER A 27 16.00 -13.84 -0.99
CA SER A 27 16.75 -15.08 -1.19
C SER A 27 16.56 -15.99 0.02
N LYS A 28 16.45 -17.30 -0.23
CA LYS A 28 16.32 -18.31 0.84
C LYS A 28 17.53 -18.31 1.79
N ASN A 29 18.69 -17.85 1.31
CA ASN A 29 19.94 -17.81 2.06
C ASN A 29 20.04 -16.59 2.98
N LEU A 30 19.11 -15.62 2.90
CA LEU A 30 19.09 -14.49 3.82
C LEU A 30 18.73 -14.96 5.23
N THR A 31 19.50 -14.49 6.20
CA THR A 31 19.35 -14.77 7.63
C THR A 31 19.36 -13.48 8.45
N GLY A 32 19.00 -13.57 9.74
CA GLY A 32 19.10 -12.45 10.68
C GLY A 32 18.35 -11.20 10.25
N VAL A 33 18.93 -10.03 10.55
CA VAL A 33 18.34 -8.71 10.29
C VAL A 33 18.06 -8.47 8.80
N GLU A 34 18.94 -8.90 7.90
CA GLU A 34 18.75 -8.69 6.46
C GLU A 34 17.51 -9.41 5.94
N ARG A 35 17.29 -10.66 6.41
CA ARG A 35 16.07 -11.43 6.11
C ARG A 35 14.82 -10.71 6.60
N LEU A 36 14.85 -10.21 7.84
CA LEU A 36 13.71 -9.53 8.43
C LEU A 36 13.42 -8.22 7.71
N ARG A 37 14.46 -7.42 7.41
CA ARG A 37 14.36 -6.16 6.69
C ARG A 37 13.76 -6.33 5.29
N VAL A 38 14.21 -7.32 4.51
CA VAL A 38 13.64 -7.51 3.16
C VAL A 38 12.17 -7.93 3.25
N ILE A 39 11.81 -8.78 4.21
CA ILE A 39 10.42 -9.17 4.46
C ILE A 39 9.59 -7.93 4.81
N THR A 40 10.06 -7.10 5.73
CA THR A 40 9.43 -5.82 6.09
C THR A 40 9.23 -4.95 4.85
N ASN A 41 10.26 -4.78 4.01
CA ASN A 41 10.16 -3.99 2.79
C ASN A 41 9.08 -4.51 1.83
N TYR A 42 8.91 -5.82 1.66
CA TYR A 42 7.82 -6.39 0.87
C TYR A 42 6.45 -6.06 1.45
N PHE A 43 6.28 -6.14 2.77
CA PHE A 43 4.98 -5.96 3.40
C PHE A 43 4.56 -4.50 3.58
N THR A 44 5.51 -3.61 3.85
CA THR A 44 5.18 -2.25 4.32
C THR A 44 5.58 -1.15 3.35
N ARG A 45 6.36 -1.46 2.31
CA ARG A 45 6.96 -0.45 1.41
C ARG A 45 6.86 -0.76 -0.07
N MET A 46 6.46 -1.98 -0.45
CA MET A 46 6.42 -2.42 -1.83
C MET A 46 5.41 -1.63 -2.66
N ARG A 47 5.89 -1.09 -3.78
CA ARG A 47 5.08 -0.48 -4.84
C ARG A 47 5.35 -1.20 -6.16
N PHE A 48 6.55 -0.97 -6.68
CA PHE A 48 7.04 -1.57 -7.92
C PHE A 48 8.03 -2.69 -7.65
N CYS A 49 8.04 -3.69 -8.52
CA CYS A 49 9.09 -4.72 -8.55
C CYS A 49 9.35 -5.22 -9.98
N THR A 50 10.50 -5.87 -10.19
CA THR A 50 10.77 -6.63 -11.42
C THR A 50 10.03 -7.97 -11.41
N ALA A 51 10.00 -8.67 -12.55
CA ALA A 51 9.39 -9.99 -12.66
C ALA A 51 10.06 -11.03 -11.72
N GLU A 52 11.35 -10.85 -11.44
CA GLU A 52 12.13 -11.67 -10.51
C GLU A 52 11.94 -11.26 -9.04
N GLY A 53 11.07 -10.28 -8.78
CA GLY A 53 10.71 -9.82 -7.45
C GLY A 53 11.69 -8.81 -6.83
N LYS A 54 12.62 -8.22 -7.58
CA LYS A 54 13.49 -7.15 -7.05
C LYS A 54 12.64 -5.90 -6.79
N LEU A 55 12.65 -5.40 -5.56
CA LEU A 55 11.89 -4.23 -5.13
C LEU A 55 12.53 -2.93 -5.63
N ASP A 56 11.69 -1.99 -6.03
CA ASP A 56 12.05 -0.57 -6.07
C ASP A 56 11.52 0.12 -4.80
N LEU A 57 12.44 0.69 -4.02
CA LEU A 57 12.17 1.33 -2.73
C LEU A 57 12.42 2.85 -2.75
N LYS A 58 12.76 3.40 -3.93
CA LYS A 58 13.02 4.83 -4.10
C LYS A 58 11.82 5.57 -4.69
N SER A 59 11.13 4.98 -5.66
CA SER A 59 9.95 5.60 -6.27
C SER A 59 8.77 5.63 -5.28
N LYS A 60 8.13 6.79 -5.16
CA LYS A 60 6.96 6.99 -4.28
C LYS A 60 5.69 7.39 -5.06
N GLU A 61 5.80 7.52 -6.37
CA GLU A 61 4.76 8.11 -7.23
C GLU A 61 3.78 7.08 -7.82
N GLY A 62 2.87 7.54 -8.67
CA GLY A 62 1.76 6.76 -9.25
C GLY A 62 2.18 5.80 -10.37
N LEU A 63 1.22 5.09 -10.96
CA LEU A 63 1.46 3.99 -11.93
C LEU A 63 2.36 4.35 -13.12
N GLY A 64 2.35 5.61 -13.57
CA GLY A 64 3.13 6.09 -14.72
C GLY A 64 4.63 6.26 -14.48
N THR A 65 5.10 6.10 -13.24
CA THR A 65 6.49 6.42 -12.86
C THR A 65 7.35 5.18 -12.64
N ALA A 66 6.88 4.02 -13.09
CA ALA A 66 7.60 2.77 -12.94
C ALA A 66 8.96 2.85 -13.67
N PRO A 67 10.09 2.56 -13.00
CA PRO A 67 11.37 2.48 -13.68
C PRO A 67 11.37 1.42 -14.78
N LYS A 68 12.25 1.56 -15.78
CA LYS A 68 12.37 0.57 -16.87
C LYS A 68 12.63 -0.84 -16.29
N GLY A 69 11.79 -1.80 -16.69
CA GLY A 69 11.86 -3.19 -16.21
C GLY A 69 11.08 -3.47 -14.92
N TYR A 70 10.46 -2.46 -14.31
CA TYR A 70 9.61 -2.59 -13.14
C TYR A 70 8.14 -2.43 -13.52
N LYS A 71 7.26 -3.04 -12.72
CA LYS A 71 5.81 -2.90 -12.81
C LYS A 71 5.22 -2.82 -11.40
N PRO A 72 4.00 -2.29 -11.23
CA PRO A 72 3.26 -2.46 -9.98
C PRO A 72 3.24 -3.94 -9.62
N TRP A 73 3.44 -4.28 -8.34
CA TRP A 73 3.62 -5.68 -7.93
C TRP A 73 2.47 -6.59 -8.41
N PHE A 74 1.24 -6.07 -8.50
CA PHE A 74 0.05 -6.81 -8.92
C PHE A 74 -0.08 -7.01 -10.44
N ALA A 75 0.67 -6.24 -11.25
CA ALA A 75 0.59 -6.28 -12.71
C ALA A 75 1.42 -7.40 -13.35
N HIS A 76 2.23 -8.12 -12.57
CA HIS A 76 2.99 -9.27 -13.08
C HIS A 76 2.07 -10.45 -13.40
N LYS A 77 2.18 -10.98 -14.62
CA LYS A 77 1.35 -12.10 -15.10
C LYS A 77 1.59 -13.37 -14.31
N ASP A 78 2.84 -13.64 -13.93
CA ASP A 78 3.22 -14.87 -13.25
C ASP A 78 3.31 -14.72 -11.72
N ARG A 79 2.67 -13.69 -11.14
CA ARG A 79 2.65 -13.52 -9.68
C ARG A 79 1.99 -14.75 -9.04
N ARG A 80 2.67 -15.35 -8.06
CA ARG A 80 2.19 -16.56 -7.37
C ARG A 80 0.85 -16.37 -6.66
N SER A 81 0.54 -15.14 -6.26
CA SER A 81 -0.67 -14.81 -5.50
C SER A 81 -1.94 -14.63 -6.35
N ARG A 82 -1.95 -14.97 -7.65
CA ARG A 82 -3.13 -14.71 -8.52
C ARG A 82 -4.43 -15.35 -8.06
N HIS A 83 -4.34 -16.45 -7.32
CA HIS A 83 -5.47 -17.17 -6.75
C HIS A 83 -5.94 -16.61 -5.40
N VAL A 84 -5.30 -15.55 -4.89
CA VAL A 84 -5.60 -14.93 -3.59
C VAL A 84 -6.21 -13.55 -3.80
N LYS A 85 -7.34 -13.29 -3.14
CA LYS A 85 -7.91 -11.93 -3.02
C LYS A 85 -7.01 -11.12 -2.07
N ILE A 86 -6.41 -10.05 -2.56
CA ILE A 86 -5.52 -9.17 -1.79
C ILE A 86 -6.18 -7.81 -1.65
N ILE A 87 -6.42 -7.40 -0.41
CA ILE A 87 -6.86 -6.06 -0.05
C ILE A 87 -5.65 -5.36 0.59
N PHE A 88 -5.26 -4.19 0.08
CA PHE A 88 -4.06 -3.50 0.57
C PHE A 88 -4.21 -1.98 0.56
N GLY A 89 -3.29 -1.31 1.25
CA GLY A 89 -3.19 0.16 1.31
C GLY A 89 -1.76 0.65 1.04
N HIS A 90 -1.29 1.65 1.79
CA HIS A 90 0.06 2.24 1.74
C HIS A 90 0.41 3.07 0.48
N TRP A 91 -0.18 2.75 -0.67
CA TRP A 91 0.14 3.38 -1.94
C TRP A 91 -0.93 4.39 -2.38
N ALA A 92 -1.10 5.46 -1.61
CA ALA A 92 -2.05 6.55 -1.87
C ALA A 92 -2.02 7.10 -3.30
N ALA A 93 -0.85 7.17 -3.95
CA ALA A 93 -0.71 7.63 -5.34
C ALA A 93 -1.42 6.74 -6.39
N LEU A 94 -1.92 5.55 -6.00
CA LEU A 94 -2.82 4.75 -6.83
C LEU A 94 -4.25 5.30 -6.83
N GLU A 95 -4.64 6.04 -5.79
CA GLU A 95 -6.01 6.52 -5.57
C GLU A 95 -7.04 5.37 -5.60
N GLY A 96 -6.70 4.24 -4.97
CA GLY A 96 -7.53 3.04 -4.97
C GLY A 96 -7.60 2.30 -6.32
N ARG A 97 -6.87 2.74 -7.35
CA ARG A 97 -6.89 2.10 -8.68
C ARG A 97 -5.85 0.99 -8.78
N ALA A 98 -6.32 -0.26 -8.68
CA ALA A 98 -5.54 -1.45 -8.97
C ALA A 98 -6.22 -2.26 -10.08
N ASP A 99 -5.73 -2.15 -11.32
CA ASP A 99 -6.24 -2.91 -12.46
C ASP A 99 -5.65 -4.33 -12.47
N ALA A 100 -6.12 -5.16 -11.55
CA ALA A 100 -5.78 -6.58 -11.48
C ALA A 100 -6.90 -7.38 -10.81
N PRO A 101 -7.33 -8.52 -11.41
CA PRO A 101 -8.33 -9.38 -10.79
C PRO A 101 -7.93 -9.82 -9.38
N GLY A 102 -8.87 -9.70 -8.44
CA GLY A 102 -8.69 -10.07 -7.04
C GLY A 102 -7.78 -9.13 -6.24
N VAL A 103 -7.42 -7.96 -6.77
CA VAL A 103 -6.61 -6.96 -6.06
C VAL A 103 -7.44 -5.72 -5.79
N ILE A 104 -7.51 -5.30 -4.54
CA ILE A 104 -8.32 -4.17 -4.07
C ILE A 104 -7.40 -3.20 -3.34
N ALA A 105 -7.25 -2.00 -3.87
CA ALA A 105 -6.50 -0.92 -3.23
C ALA A 105 -7.48 -0.02 -2.45
N LEU A 106 -7.26 0.13 -1.14
CA LEU A 106 -8.10 0.96 -0.27
C LEU A 106 -7.48 2.31 0.07
N ASP A 107 -6.18 2.47 -0.14
CA ASP A 107 -5.50 3.73 0.14
C ASP A 107 -5.83 4.76 -0.94
N THR A 108 -6.85 5.56 -0.64
CA THR A 108 -7.30 6.72 -1.42
C THR A 108 -6.82 8.05 -0.83
N GLY A 109 -5.78 8.02 0.01
CA GLY A 109 -5.07 9.22 0.44
C GLY A 109 -5.87 10.19 1.31
N CYS A 110 -6.69 9.71 2.25
CA CYS A 110 -7.51 10.57 3.13
C CYS A 110 -6.72 11.72 3.78
N VAL A 111 -5.54 11.44 4.34
CA VAL A 111 -4.69 12.47 5.00
C VAL A 111 -4.14 13.53 4.04
N TRP A 112 -4.27 13.31 2.73
CA TRP A 112 -3.81 14.21 1.67
C TRP A 112 -4.99 14.90 0.95
N GLY A 113 -6.16 15.01 1.60
CA GLY A 113 -7.37 15.59 1.00
C GLY A 113 -8.11 14.66 0.03
N GLY A 114 -7.73 13.38 -0.01
CA GLY A 114 -8.41 12.35 -0.77
C GLY A 114 -9.67 11.85 -0.06
N ALA A 115 -9.79 10.53 0.10
CA ALA A 115 -10.92 9.94 0.81
C ALA A 115 -10.51 8.82 1.75
N MET A 116 -11.33 8.57 2.76
CA MET A 116 -11.35 7.33 3.51
C MET A 116 -12.24 6.33 2.76
N THR A 117 -11.66 5.20 2.34
CA THR A 117 -12.37 4.15 1.59
C THR A 117 -12.43 2.87 2.40
N LEU A 118 -13.64 2.36 2.59
CA LEU A 118 -13.94 1.07 3.21
C LEU A 118 -14.46 0.11 2.14
N TYR A 119 -14.19 -1.17 2.34
CA TYR A 119 -14.67 -2.23 1.47
C TYR A 119 -15.31 -3.33 2.32
N ASN A 120 -16.58 -3.62 2.06
CA ASN A 120 -17.27 -4.74 2.65
C ASN A 120 -16.80 -6.04 1.99
N VAL A 121 -16.19 -6.94 2.77
CA VAL A 121 -15.55 -8.15 2.24
C VAL A 121 -16.59 -9.16 1.73
N ASP A 122 -17.78 -9.18 2.33
CA ASP A 122 -18.86 -10.11 2.03
C ASP A 122 -19.68 -9.66 0.82
N SER A 123 -20.11 -8.39 0.78
CA SER A 123 -20.94 -7.85 -0.30
C SER A 123 -20.14 -7.32 -1.49
N GLY A 124 -18.87 -6.94 -1.26
CA GLY A 124 -18.05 -6.26 -2.25
C GLY A 124 -18.36 -4.78 -2.43
N GLU A 125 -19.20 -4.20 -1.58
CA GLU A 125 -19.58 -2.79 -1.60
C GLU A 125 -18.42 -1.88 -1.12
N TYR A 126 -18.29 -0.72 -1.75
CA TYR A 126 -17.39 0.34 -1.30
C TYR A 126 -18.17 1.43 -0.58
N HIS A 127 -17.66 1.86 0.57
CA HIS A 127 -18.11 3.08 1.25
C HIS A 127 -16.98 4.11 1.23
N ARG A 128 -17.31 5.36 0.89
CA ARG A 128 -16.31 6.42 0.73
C ARG A 128 -16.76 7.68 1.43
N CYS A 129 -15.83 8.33 2.14
CA CYS A 129 -16.02 9.64 2.74
C CYS A 129 -14.85 10.53 2.34
N ASP A 130 -15.13 11.67 1.71
CA ASP A 130 -14.09 12.61 1.29
C ASP A 130 -13.52 13.36 2.51
N CYS A 131 -12.20 13.50 2.53
CA CYS A 131 -11.46 14.13 3.60
C CYS A 131 -11.05 15.56 3.19
N ALA A 132 -10.93 16.45 4.16
CA ALA A 132 -10.35 17.78 3.96
C ALA A 132 -8.81 17.71 4.01
N ASP A 133 -8.16 18.74 3.47
CA ASP A 133 -6.70 18.83 3.35
C ASP A 133 -5.97 18.91 4.71
N ASP A 134 -6.71 19.15 5.80
CA ASP A 134 -6.23 19.14 7.19
C ASP A 134 -6.46 17.80 7.92
N GLY A 135 -6.92 16.77 7.21
CA GLY A 135 -7.20 15.44 7.76
C GLY A 135 -8.52 15.36 8.54
N THR A 136 -9.34 16.42 8.54
CA THR A 136 -10.70 16.37 9.08
C THR A 136 -11.69 15.83 8.04
N LEU A 137 -12.89 15.41 8.48
CA LEU A 137 -13.95 15.01 7.57
C LEU A 137 -14.51 16.23 6.87
N ARG A 138 -14.66 16.17 5.54
CA ARG A 138 -15.36 17.24 4.81
C ARG A 138 -16.83 17.20 5.24
N GLN A 139 -17.32 18.25 5.90
CA GLN A 139 -18.74 18.33 6.21
C GLN A 139 -19.54 18.27 4.91
N PRO A 140 -20.68 17.55 4.87
CA PRO A 140 -21.56 17.60 3.72
C PRO A 140 -21.88 19.06 3.43
N THR A 141 -21.64 19.51 2.19
CA THR A 141 -22.11 20.82 1.76
C THR A 141 -23.62 20.88 2.00
N GLN A 142 -24.06 21.78 2.88
CA GLN A 142 -25.48 22.09 3.00
C GLN A 142 -25.99 22.44 1.59
N PRO A 143 -27.18 21.94 1.18
CA PRO A 143 -27.76 22.34 -0.09
C PRO A 143 -27.83 23.86 -0.12
N THR A 144 -27.20 24.47 -1.13
CA THR A 144 -27.34 25.89 -1.41
C THR A 144 -28.83 26.14 -1.61
N THR A 145 -29.49 26.80 -0.66
CA THR A 145 -30.80 27.37 -0.91
C THR A 145 -30.60 28.41 -1.99
N LEU A 146 -30.98 28.08 -3.22
CA LEU A 146 -31.32 29.08 -4.23
C LEU A 146 -32.47 29.88 -3.61
N ASN A 147 -32.15 31.00 -2.98
CA ASN A 147 -33.14 32.02 -2.73
C ASN A 147 -33.27 32.80 -4.03
N ASP A 148 -34.27 32.42 -4.81
CA ASP A 148 -35.01 33.31 -5.68
C ASP A 148 -35.39 34.56 -4.87
N HIS A 149 -34.80 35.71 -5.19
CA HIS A 149 -35.45 37.01 -5.04
C HIS A 149 -34.89 37.97 -6.09
N THR A 150 -35.71 38.16 -7.13
CA THR A 150 -36.03 39.40 -7.87
C THR A 150 -35.21 40.64 -7.58
#